data_AF-A0A7W1AZF6-F1
#
_entry.id   AF-A0A7W1AZF6-F1
#
_cell.length_a   1.000
_cell.length_b   1.000
_cell.length_c   1.000
_cell.angle_alpha   90.00
_cell.angle_beta   90.00
_cell.angle_gamma   90.00
#
_symmetry.space_group_name_H-M   'P 1'
#
loop_
_entity.id
_entity.type
_entity.pdbx_description
1 polymer ?
#
loop_
_entity_poly.entity_id
_entity_poly.type
_entity_poly.pdbx_seq_one_letter_code
_entity_poly.pdbx_strand_id
1 'polypeptide(L)' 'GDVRVYLDAGATASPVASTIIDATSFPPRVLRAGAIGVDRLREVVPEIEG' A
#
# COMPACT_ATOMS: atom_id res chain seq x y z
N GLY A 1 -3.02 -1.14 26.94
CA GLY A 1 -2.84 -2.57 27.23
C GLY A 1 -1.54 -2.96 26.58
N ASP A 2 -0.57 -3.41 27.36
CA ASP A 2 0.76 -3.70 26.83
C ASP A 2 0.80 -5.05 26.11
N VAL A 3 1.68 -5.15 25.11
CA VAL A 3 1.93 -6.40 24.37
C VAL A 3 3.04 -7.20 25.05
N ARG A 4 2.93 -8.53 25.01
CA ARG A 4 3.84 -9.44 25.72
C ARG A 4 5.23 -9.56 25.07
N VAL A 5 5.37 -9.19 23.80
CA VAL A 5 6.60 -9.37 23.01
C VAL A 5 6.75 -8.21 22.02
N TYR A 6 7.98 -7.73 21.86
CA TYR A 6 8.41 -6.89 20.75
C TYR A 6 9.54 -7.60 20.01
N LEU A 7 9.43 -7.69 18.69
CA LEU A 7 10.50 -8.21 17.85
C LEU A 7 11.35 -7.02 17.37
N ASP A 8 12.55 -6.89 17.93
CA ASP A 8 13.51 -5.88 17.50
C ASP A 8 14.42 -6.44 16.41
N ALA A 9 14.26 -5.91 15.20
CA ALA A 9 15.09 -6.22 14.03
C ALA A 9 15.74 -4.96 13.43
N GLY A 10 15.81 -3.87 14.21
CA GLY A 10 16.29 -2.58 13.72
C GLY A 10 15.31 -1.88 12.75
N ALA A 11 15.85 -0.92 11.99
CA ALA A 11 15.04 -0.08 11.10
C ALA A 11 14.59 -0.80 9.83
N THR A 12 13.37 -0.52 9.38
CA THR A 12 12.85 -0.99 8.09
C THR A 12 13.59 -0.32 6.93
N ALA A 13 13.73 -1.03 5.80
CA ALA A 13 14.32 -0.47 4.58
C ALA A 13 13.57 0.78 4.06
N SER A 14 12.26 0.88 4.31
CA SER A 14 11.46 2.07 4.01
C SER A 14 10.39 2.27 5.08
N PRO A 15 10.19 3.51 5.60
CA PRO A 15 9.12 3.83 6.54
C PRO A 15 7.78 4.10 5.83
N VAL A 16 7.75 4.13 4.49
CA VAL A 16 6.55 4.44 3.73
C VAL A 16 5.60 3.25 3.77
N ALA A 17 4.37 3.50 4.23
CA ALA A 17 3.34 2.47 4.29
C ALA A 17 2.96 1.93 2.89
N SER A 18 2.34 0.76 2.87
CA SER A 18 1.83 0.15 1.63
C SER A 18 0.73 0.97 0.97
N THR A 19 0.68 0.90 -0.36
CA THR A 19 -0.46 1.37 -1.16
C THR A 19 -1.63 0.42 -0.97
N ILE A 20 -2.83 0.96 -0.75
CA ILE A 20 -4.06 0.18 -0.55
C ILE A 20 -5.00 0.45 -1.72
N ILE A 21 -5.52 -0.62 -2.32
CA ILE A 21 -6.44 -0.56 -3.47
C ILE A 21 -7.73 -1.29 -3.09
N ASP A 22 -8.87 -0.69 -3.40
CA ASP A 22 -10.13 -1.40 -3.48
C ASP A 22 -10.22 -2.13 -4.82
N ALA A 23 -10.08 -3.45 -4.77
CA ALA A 23 -10.23 -4.35 -5.92
C ALA A 23 -11.56 -5.12 -5.90
N THR A 24 -12.51 -4.71 -5.05
CA THR A 24 -13.83 -5.33 -4.96
C THR A 24 -14.83 -4.77 -5.96
N SER A 25 -14.50 -3.62 -6.56
CA SER A 25 -15.27 -2.93 -7.58
C SER A 25 -14.41 -2.64 -8.82
N PHE A 26 -15.05 -2.34 -9.95
CA PHE A 26 -14.38 -1.97 -11.19
C PHE A 26 -14.87 -0.58 -11.64
N PRO A 27 -13.97 0.35 -11.98
CA PRO A 27 -12.51 0.22 -11.94
C PRO A 27 -11.93 0.12 -10.51
N PRO A 28 -10.78 -0.55 -10.29
CA PRO A 28 -10.14 -0.56 -8.97
C PRO A 28 -9.67 0.84 -8.59
N ARG A 29 -9.72 1.16 -7.29
CA ARG A 29 -9.42 2.52 -6.80
C ARG A 29 -8.37 2.53 -5.70
N VAL A 30 -7.43 3.47 -5.77
CA VAL A 30 -6.48 3.72 -4.69
C VAL A 30 -7.23 4.31 -3.49
N LEU A 31 -7.21 3.59 -2.36
CA LEU A 31 -7.76 4.06 -1.08
C LEU A 31 -6.72 4.82 -0.25
N ARG A 32 -5.44 4.46 -0.41
CA ARG A 32 -4.31 5.14 0.23
C ARG A 32 -3.06 5.04 -0.63
N ALA A 33 -2.49 6.18 -0.99
CA ALA A 33 -1.18 6.23 -1.62
C ALA A 33 -0.09 5.78 -0.64
N GLY A 34 0.85 4.98 -1.14
CA GLY A 34 1.95 4.43 -0.36
C GLY A 34 3.19 4.25 -1.23
N ALA A 35 4.02 3.26 -0.87
CA ALA A 35 5.31 3.02 -1.53
C ALA A 35 5.22 2.76 -3.05
N ILE A 36 4.06 2.35 -3.57
CA ILE A 36 3.82 2.16 -5.01
C ILE A 36 2.89 3.27 -5.52
N GLY A 37 3.40 4.11 -6.42
CA GLY A 37 2.63 5.21 -7.02
C GLY A 37 1.61 4.74 -8.07
N VAL A 38 0.59 5.56 -8.33
CA VAL A 38 -0.51 5.21 -9.24
C VAL A 38 -0.05 4.98 -10.67
N ASP A 39 0.92 5.74 -11.17
CA ASP A 39 1.44 5.57 -12.53
C ASP A 39 2.04 4.17 -12.73
N ARG A 40 2.75 3.66 -11.70
CA ARG A 40 3.30 2.30 -11.73
C ARG A 40 2.22 1.23 -11.72
N LEU A 41 1.10 1.49 -11.03
CA LEU A 41 -0.04 0.58 -11.04
C LEU A 41 -0.74 0.58 -12.41
N ARG A 42 -0.87 1.74 -13.04
CA ARG A 42 -1.47 1.92 -14.38
C ARG A 42 -0.68 1.25 -15.50
N GLU A 43 0.60 0.95 -15.30
CA GLU A 43 1.36 0.11 -16.23
C GLU A 43 0.78 -1.31 -16.38
N VAL A 44 0.11 -1.84 -15.34
CA VAL A 44 -0.46 -3.19 -15.32
C VAL A 44 -1.98 -3.17 -15.43
N VAL A 45 -2.64 -2.21 -14.78
CA VAL A 45 -4.10 -2.04 -14.79
C VAL A 45 -4.42 -0.59 -15.16
N PRO A 46 -4.54 -0.26 -16.46
CA PRO A 46 -4.71 1.11 -16.94
C PRO A 46 -5.94 1.84 -16.38
N GLU A 47 -6.98 1.11 -16.00
CA GLU A 47 -8.26 1.65 -15.53
C GLU A 47 -8.22 2.12 -14.07
N ILE A 48 -7.11 1.93 -13.34
CA ILE A 48 -7.01 2.31 -11.92
C ILE A 48 -7.32 3.80 -11.71
N GLU A 49 -8.25 4.05 -10.78
CA GLU A 49 -8.61 5.38 -10.30
C GLU A 49 -7.78 5.81 -9.08
N GLY A 50 -7.44 7.10 -9.03
CA GLY A 50 -6.66 7.73 -7.95
C GLY A 50 -5.29 8.21 -8.37
#